data_AF-A0A3G6UWV2-F1
#
_entry.id   AF-A0A3G6UWV2-F1
#
_cell.length_a   1.000
_cell.length_b   1.000
_cell.length_c   1.000
_cell.angle_alpha   90.00
_cell.angle_beta   90.00
_cell.angle_gamma   90.00
#
_symmetry.space_group_name_H-M   'P 1'
#
loop_
_entity.id
_entity.type
_entity.pdbx_description
1 polymer ?
#
loop_
_entity_poly.entity_id
_entity_poly.type
_entity_poly.pdbx_seq_one_letter_code
_entity_poly.pdbx_strand_id
1 'polypeptide(L)'
;MSEQTNVIIINKKIKEIQLSSRKQIYSGFLVPINSDWTGAVFNLEELDVLAKSLSKKLDTYAFCYEYAEDFFWGFRLYKSGKMMSELTLTFEEIEVKDIQEGLETLQNIAYKQASYQKMMEILNGDPVGQEFFLADLFKEAFDFEKVDGICYTSLSEWGSTMLEEENIKIISSNQKKSSFYDHVLSLFKENLDELGFHLDPELSNDYMVYLNKYKENFKYTAFYDVCEKNTLRIGFRTPNSSEETGRELIKKKLHLIIEYKNKKELSHLLEREGYLFIKRMEEYLSNHQITIGNVDNLYKSRCDSFLKKKGYSRTKFSPDIVHGGEIQYESGDSIIVIEHMSGLAIIRAFIRYKGEVFELSTILDRWRKELKLNISPGGEESFSFTTESELLAQLDRLLMYLDWLLLKGMENIVEDPYLTPDTFKSIEHA
;
A
#
# COMPACT_ATOMS: atom_id res chain seq x y z
N MET A 1 -32.02 -7.73 15.74
CA MET A 1 -31.58 -8.09 14.38
C MET A 1 -32.38 -9.32 14.03
N SER A 2 -33.09 -9.34 12.91
CA SER A 2 -33.81 -10.54 12.47
C SER A 2 -32.81 -11.67 12.27
N GLU A 3 -33.13 -12.88 12.71
CA GLU A 3 -32.26 -14.03 12.52
C GLU A 3 -32.23 -14.42 11.04
N GLN A 4 -31.09 -14.16 10.39
CA GLN A 4 -30.86 -14.54 9.01
C GLN A 4 -29.85 -15.67 8.94
N THR A 5 -30.22 -16.74 8.24
CA THR A 5 -29.35 -17.86 7.90
C THR A 5 -29.13 -17.88 6.39
N ASN A 6 -27.86 -17.95 5.97
CA ASN A 6 -27.53 -18.23 4.58
C ASN A 6 -26.30 -19.13 4.50
N VAL A 7 -26.51 -20.40 4.17
CA VAL A 7 -25.50 -21.45 4.28
C VAL A 7 -25.65 -22.52 3.20
N ILE A 8 -24.52 -23.02 2.70
CA ILE A 8 -24.49 -24.20 1.83
C ILE A 8 -24.23 -25.44 2.71
N ILE A 9 -25.20 -26.33 2.86
CA ILE A 9 -25.06 -27.54 3.69
C ILE A 9 -24.64 -28.71 2.81
N ILE A 10 -23.44 -29.25 3.01
CA ILE A 10 -22.80 -30.23 2.11
C ILE A 10 -22.63 -31.57 2.83
N ASN A 11 -23.04 -32.67 2.20
CA ASN A 11 -22.88 -34.03 2.75
C ASN A 11 -21.43 -34.51 2.57
N LYS A 12 -20.51 -33.87 3.28
CA LYS A 12 -19.07 -34.18 3.32
C LYS A 12 -18.50 -33.66 4.62
N LYS A 13 -17.40 -34.28 5.06
CA LYS A 13 -16.63 -33.79 6.22
C LYS A 13 -15.85 -32.52 5.87
N ILE A 14 -15.64 -31.65 6.85
CA ILE A 14 -14.85 -30.41 6.75
C ILE A 14 -13.55 -30.60 5.96
N LYS A 15 -12.78 -31.66 6.25
CA LYS A 15 -11.49 -31.93 5.57
C LYS A 15 -11.62 -32.11 4.06
N GLU A 16 -12.66 -32.78 3.59
CA GLU A 16 -12.90 -33.04 2.15
C GLU A 16 -13.31 -31.75 1.43
N ILE A 17 -14.16 -30.94 2.08
CA ILE A 17 -14.59 -29.64 1.56
C ILE A 17 -13.40 -28.68 1.52
N GLN A 18 -12.58 -28.63 2.58
CA GLN A 18 -11.35 -27.84 2.62
C GLN A 18 -10.39 -28.19 1.47
N LEU A 19 -10.13 -29.49 1.24
CA LEU A 19 -9.26 -29.93 0.15
C LEU A 19 -9.77 -29.45 -1.22
N SER A 20 -11.08 -29.43 -1.38
CA SER A 20 -11.74 -29.01 -2.62
C SER A 20 -11.89 -27.48 -2.73
N SER A 21 -11.99 -26.76 -1.62
CA SER A 21 -12.07 -25.30 -1.57
C SER A 21 -10.72 -24.60 -1.60
N ARG A 22 -9.59 -25.34 -1.48
CA ARG A 22 -8.21 -24.82 -1.66
C ARG A 22 -7.94 -24.05 -2.96
N LYS A 23 -8.79 -24.18 -3.98
CA LYS A 23 -8.68 -23.41 -5.24
C LYS A 23 -9.76 -22.33 -5.42
N GLN A 24 -10.63 -22.15 -4.42
CA GLN A 24 -11.72 -21.18 -4.48
C GLN A 24 -11.24 -19.79 -4.01
N ILE A 25 -11.87 -18.76 -4.59
CA ILE A 25 -11.49 -17.35 -4.44
C ILE A 25 -12.12 -16.72 -3.19
N TYR A 26 -13.04 -17.43 -2.54
CA TYR A 26 -13.95 -16.87 -1.55
C TYR A 26 -13.50 -17.16 -0.12
N SER A 27 -13.55 -16.15 0.74
CA SER A 27 -13.41 -16.30 2.18
C SER A 27 -14.72 -16.81 2.78
N GLY A 28 -14.62 -17.63 3.81
CA GLY A 28 -15.79 -18.22 4.43
C GLY A 28 -15.48 -19.03 5.68
N PHE A 29 -16.49 -19.73 6.15
CA PHE A 29 -16.43 -20.59 7.33
C PHE A 29 -16.99 -21.96 6.99
N LEU A 30 -16.42 -23.00 7.61
CA LEU A 30 -16.94 -24.36 7.60
C LEU A 30 -17.39 -24.70 9.00
N VAL A 31 -18.69 -24.94 9.15
CA VAL A 31 -19.36 -25.23 10.40
C VAL A 31 -19.76 -26.71 10.40
N PRO A 32 -19.37 -27.51 11.41
CA PRO A 32 -19.89 -28.86 11.53
C PRO A 32 -21.37 -28.81 11.95
N ILE A 33 -22.27 -29.24 11.06
CA ILE A 33 -23.71 -29.26 11.35
C ILE A 33 -24.05 -30.52 12.15
N ASN A 34 -23.62 -31.68 11.62
CA ASN A 34 -23.69 -32.97 12.31
C ASN A 34 -22.52 -33.88 11.86
N SER A 35 -22.63 -35.20 12.08
CA SER A 35 -21.57 -36.16 11.74
C SER A 35 -21.24 -36.24 10.25
N ASP A 36 -22.22 -35.96 9.39
CA ASP A 36 -22.19 -36.23 7.96
C ASP A 36 -22.29 -34.96 7.11
N TRP A 37 -22.79 -33.88 7.70
CA TRP A 37 -23.06 -32.61 7.03
C TRP A 37 -22.23 -31.45 7.60
N THR A 38 -21.68 -30.65 6.68
CA THR A 38 -20.92 -29.44 6.99
C THR A 38 -21.57 -28.24 6.29
N GLY A 39 -21.81 -27.18 7.04
CA GLY A 39 -22.25 -25.89 6.53
C GLY A 39 -21.06 -25.09 6.01
N ALA A 40 -21.17 -24.57 4.80
CA ALA A 40 -20.18 -23.70 4.19
C ALA A 40 -20.81 -22.32 3.98
N VAL A 41 -20.25 -21.32 4.67
CA VAL A 41 -20.77 -19.96 4.75
C VAL A 41 -19.79 -19.04 4.04
N PHE A 42 -20.22 -18.35 2.98
CA PHE A 42 -19.37 -17.48 2.18
C PHE A 42 -19.93 -16.07 2.08
N ASN A 43 -19.06 -15.08 1.92
CA ASN A 43 -19.44 -13.69 1.67
C ASN A 43 -19.78 -13.49 0.18
N LEU A 44 -20.93 -13.99 -0.27
CA LEU A 44 -21.36 -13.94 -1.67
C LEU A 44 -22.87 -13.76 -1.79
N GLU A 45 -23.28 -13.01 -2.81
CA GLU A 45 -24.69 -12.83 -3.18
C GLU A 45 -25.26 -14.03 -3.94
N GLU A 46 -24.43 -14.82 -4.64
CA GLU A 46 -24.87 -15.96 -5.48
C GLU A 46 -24.55 -17.33 -4.87
N LEU A 47 -25.08 -17.63 -3.67
CA LEU A 47 -24.78 -18.89 -2.97
C LEU A 47 -25.29 -20.14 -3.70
N ASP A 48 -26.39 -20.01 -4.44
CA ASP A 48 -26.97 -21.09 -5.26
C ASP A 48 -26.00 -21.62 -6.33
N VAL A 49 -25.34 -20.72 -7.08
CA VAL A 49 -24.35 -21.06 -8.10
C VAL A 49 -23.18 -21.83 -7.48
N LEU A 50 -22.79 -21.43 -6.27
CA LEU A 50 -21.71 -22.07 -5.54
C LEU A 50 -22.13 -23.45 -4.99
N ALA A 51 -23.36 -23.61 -4.48
CA ALA A 51 -23.90 -24.90 -4.02
C ALA A 51 -23.93 -25.92 -5.17
N LYS A 52 -24.38 -25.50 -6.35
CA LYS A 52 -24.34 -26.30 -7.58
C LYS A 52 -22.92 -26.68 -7.99
N SER A 53 -21.99 -25.74 -7.93
CA SER A 53 -20.58 -25.99 -8.27
C SER A 53 -19.90 -26.95 -7.30
N LEU A 54 -20.13 -26.76 -5.99
CA LEU A 54 -19.56 -27.58 -4.93
C LEU A 54 -20.12 -29.01 -4.96
N SER A 55 -21.43 -29.20 -5.11
CA SER A 55 -22.03 -30.53 -5.25
C SER A 55 -21.45 -31.30 -6.43
N LYS A 56 -21.25 -30.65 -7.58
CA LYS A 56 -20.58 -31.25 -8.75
C LYS A 56 -19.14 -31.65 -8.47
N LYS A 57 -18.38 -30.75 -7.85
CA LYS A 57 -16.95 -30.96 -7.61
C LYS A 57 -16.66 -32.05 -6.59
N LEU A 58 -17.50 -32.13 -5.56
CA LEU A 58 -17.38 -33.09 -4.46
C LEU A 58 -18.15 -34.39 -4.71
N ASP A 59 -18.87 -34.48 -5.83
CA ASP A 59 -19.78 -35.57 -6.19
C ASP A 59 -20.69 -35.97 -5.02
N THR A 60 -21.44 -34.99 -4.50
CA THR A 60 -22.23 -35.14 -3.27
C THR A 60 -23.53 -34.33 -3.33
N TYR A 61 -24.34 -34.45 -2.28
CA TYR A 61 -25.49 -33.60 -2.00
C TYR A 61 -25.07 -32.26 -1.40
N ALA A 62 -25.68 -31.18 -1.86
CA ALA A 62 -25.56 -29.87 -1.25
C ALA A 62 -26.90 -29.14 -1.24
N PHE A 63 -27.29 -28.64 -0.07
CA PHE A 63 -28.39 -27.70 0.06
C PHE A 63 -27.86 -26.27 -0.02
N CYS A 64 -28.50 -25.41 -0.80
CA CYS A 64 -28.50 -23.98 -0.55
C CYS A 64 -29.65 -23.70 0.40
N TYR A 65 -29.38 -23.36 1.66
CA TYR A 65 -30.40 -23.14 2.69
C TYR A 65 -30.45 -21.67 3.07
N GLU A 66 -31.64 -21.09 2.99
CA GLU A 66 -31.88 -19.67 3.24
C GLU A 66 -33.07 -19.52 4.19
N TYR A 67 -32.87 -18.72 5.23
CA TYR A 67 -33.91 -18.37 6.19
C TYR A 67 -33.74 -16.90 6.56
N ALA A 68 -34.84 -16.17 6.50
CA ALA A 68 -34.93 -14.82 7.01
C ALA A 68 -36.22 -14.73 7.81
N GLU A 69 -36.07 -14.60 9.12
CA GLU A 69 -37.19 -14.36 10.05
C GLU A 69 -38.09 -13.24 9.50
N ASP A 70 -39.39 -13.49 9.44
CA ASP A 70 -40.44 -12.60 8.88
C ASP A 70 -40.45 -12.36 7.36
N PHE A 71 -39.51 -12.91 6.58
CA PHE A 71 -39.52 -12.77 5.11
C PHE A 71 -39.76 -14.09 4.35
N PHE A 72 -38.87 -15.06 4.51
CA PHE A 72 -38.95 -16.31 3.76
C PHE A 72 -38.11 -17.42 4.38
N TRP A 73 -38.47 -18.65 4.02
CA TRP A 73 -37.66 -19.84 4.26
C TRP A 73 -37.62 -20.68 2.99
N GLY A 74 -36.45 -21.20 2.64
CA GLY A 74 -36.35 -22.09 1.50
C GLY A 74 -35.06 -22.86 1.40
N PHE A 75 -35.06 -23.85 0.51
CA PHE A 75 -33.86 -24.56 0.12
C PHE A 75 -33.87 -24.94 -1.36
N ARG A 76 -32.67 -25.13 -1.90
CA ARG A 76 -32.43 -25.83 -3.18
C ARG A 76 -31.47 -26.99 -2.93
N LEU A 77 -31.89 -28.20 -3.29
CA LEU A 77 -31.06 -29.40 -3.19
C LEU A 77 -30.39 -29.68 -4.54
N TYR A 78 -29.06 -29.82 -4.50
CA TYR A 78 -28.24 -30.25 -5.62
C TYR A 78 -27.62 -31.62 -5.36
N LYS A 79 -27.50 -32.43 -6.41
CA LYS A 79 -26.69 -33.66 -6.43
C LYS A 79 -25.78 -33.62 -7.64
N SER A 80 -24.47 -33.66 -7.42
CA SER A 80 -23.46 -33.69 -8.50
C SER A 80 -23.67 -32.58 -9.57
N GLY A 81 -24.14 -31.39 -9.15
CA GLY A 81 -24.41 -30.24 -10.02
C GLY A 81 -25.76 -30.21 -10.72
N LYS A 82 -26.63 -31.20 -10.54
CA LYS A 82 -28.03 -31.20 -11.00
C LYS A 82 -28.94 -30.76 -9.84
N MET A 83 -29.88 -29.85 -10.11
CA MET A 83 -30.92 -29.48 -9.15
C MET A 83 -31.92 -30.65 -9.03
N MET A 84 -32.18 -31.07 -7.80
CA MET A 84 -33.05 -32.20 -7.48
C MET A 84 -34.40 -31.72 -6.95
N SER A 85 -34.40 -30.70 -6.09
CA SER A 85 -35.61 -30.17 -5.44
C SER A 85 -35.40 -28.71 -5.07
N GLU A 86 -36.47 -27.93 -5.04
CA GLU A 86 -36.53 -26.55 -4.57
C GLU A 86 -37.81 -26.35 -3.76
N LEU A 87 -37.70 -25.70 -2.61
CA LEU A 87 -38.84 -25.26 -1.80
C LEU A 87 -38.59 -23.82 -1.38
N THR A 88 -39.55 -22.93 -1.60
CA THR A 88 -39.51 -21.55 -1.10
C THR A 88 -40.88 -21.19 -0.53
N LEU A 89 -40.91 -20.79 0.74
CA LEU A 89 -42.09 -20.27 1.42
C LEU A 89 -41.88 -18.79 1.72
N THR A 90 -42.83 -17.95 1.31
CA THR A 90 -42.89 -16.55 1.72
C THR A 90 -44.18 -16.30 2.49
N PHE A 91 -44.22 -15.29 3.37
CA PHE A 91 -45.39 -14.96 4.19
C PHE A 91 -46.60 -14.44 3.38
N GLU A 92 -46.42 -14.13 2.10
CA GLU A 92 -47.47 -13.65 1.19
C GLU A 92 -47.90 -14.72 0.17
N GLU A 93 -46.98 -15.59 -0.26
CA GLU A 93 -47.23 -16.67 -1.24
C GLU A 93 -46.37 -17.91 -0.94
N ILE A 94 -46.99 -19.10 -1.00
CA ILE A 94 -46.28 -20.38 -0.96
C ILE A 94 -46.00 -20.83 -2.40
N GLU A 95 -44.74 -20.77 -2.84
CA GLU A 95 -44.33 -21.28 -4.16
C GLU A 95 -43.54 -22.59 -4.01
N VAL A 96 -44.25 -23.72 -4.09
CA VAL A 96 -43.62 -25.04 -4.16
C VAL A 96 -43.31 -25.38 -5.62
N LYS A 97 -42.02 -25.47 -5.97
CA LYS A 97 -41.56 -25.96 -7.29
C LYS A 97 -41.01 -27.38 -7.15
N ASP A 98 -41.92 -28.35 -7.11
CA ASP A 98 -41.56 -29.76 -6.99
C ASP A 98 -41.08 -30.36 -8.32
N ILE A 99 -39.88 -30.92 -8.30
CA ILE A 99 -39.40 -31.87 -9.31
C ILE A 99 -39.55 -33.26 -8.67
N GLN A 100 -40.42 -34.13 -9.22
CA GLN A 100 -40.78 -35.43 -8.62
C GLN A 100 -39.58 -36.33 -8.21
N GLU A 101 -38.44 -36.26 -8.90
CA GLU A 101 -37.20 -36.99 -8.53
C GLU A 101 -36.56 -36.50 -7.21
N GLY A 102 -36.89 -35.29 -6.78
CA GLY A 102 -36.35 -34.61 -5.61
C GLY A 102 -36.91 -35.09 -4.28
N LEU A 103 -38.20 -35.44 -4.24
CA LEU A 103 -38.88 -35.87 -3.01
C LEU A 103 -38.37 -37.22 -2.51
N GLU A 104 -38.27 -38.21 -3.40
CA GLU A 104 -37.68 -39.51 -3.07
C GLU A 104 -36.22 -39.36 -2.60
N THR A 105 -35.49 -38.43 -3.23
CA THR A 105 -34.11 -38.12 -2.83
C THR A 105 -34.06 -37.53 -1.41
N LEU A 106 -34.95 -36.58 -1.07
CA LEU A 106 -35.04 -35.99 0.27
C LEU A 106 -35.40 -37.03 1.33
N GLN A 107 -36.36 -37.91 1.04
CA GLN A 107 -36.73 -39.00 1.93
C GLN A 107 -35.52 -39.89 2.26
N ASN A 108 -34.73 -40.25 1.26
CA ASN A 108 -33.58 -41.13 1.42
C ASN A 108 -32.42 -40.52 2.23
N ILE A 109 -32.32 -39.19 2.28
CA ILE A 109 -31.25 -38.50 3.02
C ILE A 109 -31.72 -37.93 4.37
N ALA A 110 -33.00 -38.06 4.71
CA ALA A 110 -33.54 -37.63 6.00
C ALA A 110 -33.10 -38.56 7.14
N TYR A 111 -32.59 -37.95 8.22
CA TYR A 111 -32.14 -38.63 9.43
C TYR A 111 -33.31 -39.08 10.31
N LYS A 112 -34.31 -38.20 10.50
CA LYS A 112 -35.54 -38.49 11.27
C LYS A 112 -36.74 -38.59 10.32
N GLN A 113 -37.04 -39.82 9.89
CA GLN A 113 -38.10 -40.11 8.93
C GLN A 113 -39.50 -39.64 9.39
N ALA A 114 -39.79 -39.68 10.69
CA ALA A 114 -41.09 -39.24 11.21
C ALA A 114 -41.31 -37.72 11.03
N SER A 115 -40.27 -36.90 11.24
CA SER A 115 -40.36 -35.45 11.03
C SER A 115 -40.43 -35.11 9.55
N TYR A 116 -39.70 -35.85 8.70
CA TYR A 116 -39.83 -35.73 7.25
C TYR A 116 -41.25 -36.06 6.77
N GLN A 117 -41.86 -37.15 7.26
CA GLN A 117 -43.24 -37.52 6.92
C GLN A 117 -44.24 -36.43 7.31
N LYS A 118 -44.14 -35.89 8.54
CA LYS A 118 -44.98 -34.78 8.99
C LYS A 118 -44.81 -33.52 8.13
N MET A 119 -43.56 -33.18 7.77
CA MET A 119 -43.28 -32.07 6.88
C MET A 119 -43.98 -32.27 5.53
N MET A 120 -43.88 -33.48 4.96
CA MET A 120 -44.55 -33.81 3.69
C MET A 120 -46.07 -33.84 3.80
N GLU A 121 -46.64 -34.27 4.94
CA GLU A 121 -48.09 -34.22 5.18
C GLU A 121 -48.61 -32.78 5.17
N ILE A 122 -47.88 -31.85 5.79
CA ILE A 122 -48.22 -30.41 5.79
C ILE A 122 -48.08 -29.81 4.39
N LEU A 123 -46.97 -30.11 3.68
CA LEU A 123 -46.72 -29.60 2.32
C LEU A 123 -47.73 -30.12 1.29
N ASN A 124 -48.16 -31.38 1.39
CA ASN A 124 -49.16 -31.97 0.49
C ASN A 124 -50.61 -31.61 0.88
N GLY A 125 -50.82 -31.04 2.06
CA GLY A 125 -52.10 -30.60 2.57
C GLY A 125 -52.37 -29.12 2.28
N ASP A 126 -52.90 -28.42 3.28
CA ASP A 126 -52.98 -26.96 3.30
C ASP A 126 -51.94 -26.45 4.31
N PRO A 127 -50.82 -25.83 3.87
CA PRO A 127 -49.77 -25.37 4.76
C PRO A 127 -50.15 -24.12 5.56
N VAL A 128 -51.31 -23.50 5.26
CA VAL A 128 -51.74 -22.22 5.84
C VAL A 128 -51.81 -22.26 7.36
N GLY A 129 -51.03 -21.39 8.03
CA GLY A 129 -50.94 -21.29 9.48
C GLY A 129 -50.00 -22.31 10.14
N GLN A 130 -49.32 -23.15 9.36
CA GLN A 130 -48.35 -24.15 9.82
C GLN A 130 -46.95 -23.94 9.22
N GLU A 131 -46.75 -22.86 8.45
CA GLU A 131 -45.51 -22.56 7.72
C GLU A 131 -44.31 -22.41 8.65
N PHE A 132 -44.54 -21.81 9.82
CA PHE A 132 -43.52 -21.64 10.86
C PHE A 132 -42.94 -22.97 11.34
N PHE A 133 -43.73 -24.05 11.33
CA PHE A 133 -43.27 -25.38 11.76
C PHE A 133 -42.50 -26.11 10.67
N LEU A 134 -42.61 -25.72 9.40
CA LEU A 134 -41.97 -26.43 8.29
C LEU A 134 -40.44 -26.29 8.33
N ALA A 135 -39.93 -25.11 8.67
CA ALA A 135 -38.48 -24.90 8.84
C ALA A 135 -37.92 -25.75 9.99
N ASP A 136 -38.63 -25.84 11.11
CA ASP A 136 -38.23 -26.64 12.27
C ASP A 136 -38.32 -28.15 11.99
N LEU A 137 -39.40 -28.60 11.34
CA LEU A 137 -39.54 -29.99 10.91
C LEU A 137 -38.46 -30.39 9.90
N PHE A 138 -38.08 -29.49 9.00
CA PHE A 138 -36.96 -29.71 8.09
C PHE A 138 -35.64 -29.84 8.87
N LYS A 139 -35.33 -28.89 9.75
CA LYS A 139 -34.12 -28.95 10.58
C LYS A 139 -34.08 -30.24 11.39
N GLU A 140 -35.18 -30.63 12.00
CA GLU A 140 -35.29 -31.88 12.76
C GLU A 140 -35.12 -33.11 11.85
N ALA A 141 -35.77 -33.14 10.68
CA ALA A 141 -35.70 -34.25 9.73
C ALA A 141 -34.29 -34.55 9.25
N PHE A 142 -33.45 -33.52 9.05
CA PHE A 142 -32.09 -33.64 8.53
C PHE A 142 -30.98 -33.49 9.59
N ASP A 143 -31.35 -33.28 10.86
CA ASP A 143 -30.42 -33.00 11.97
C ASP A 143 -29.57 -31.74 11.72
N PHE A 144 -30.25 -30.66 11.29
CA PHE A 144 -29.68 -29.35 10.93
C PHE A 144 -30.00 -28.25 11.95
N GLU A 145 -30.32 -28.58 13.19
CA GLU A 145 -30.67 -27.60 14.24
C GLU A 145 -29.54 -26.58 14.50
N LYS A 146 -28.29 -26.91 14.14
CA LYS A 146 -27.14 -26.00 14.25
C LYS A 146 -27.09 -24.88 13.21
N VAL A 147 -27.98 -24.84 12.22
CA VAL A 147 -27.91 -23.83 11.16
C VAL A 147 -28.50 -22.48 11.57
N ASP A 148 -29.22 -22.42 12.69
CA ASP A 148 -29.94 -21.21 13.12
C ASP A 148 -29.00 -20.03 13.36
N GLY A 149 -29.34 -18.89 12.75
CA GLY A 149 -28.58 -17.64 12.85
C GLY A 149 -27.22 -17.66 12.14
N ILE A 150 -26.90 -18.69 11.35
CA ILE A 150 -25.60 -18.80 10.68
C ILE A 150 -25.59 -18.04 9.35
N CYS A 151 -24.89 -16.90 9.36
CA CYS A 151 -24.53 -16.16 8.15
C CYS A 151 -23.08 -15.64 8.22
N TYR A 152 -22.53 -15.21 7.07
CA TYR A 152 -21.14 -14.75 7.04
C TYR A 152 -20.90 -13.59 8.02
N THR A 153 -21.81 -12.62 8.07
CA THR A 153 -21.73 -11.47 8.98
C THR A 153 -21.65 -11.93 10.43
N SER A 154 -22.56 -12.81 10.87
CA SER A 154 -22.59 -13.34 12.25
C SER A 154 -21.29 -14.03 12.66
N LEU A 155 -20.80 -14.97 11.84
CA LEU A 155 -19.58 -15.73 12.16
C LEU A 155 -18.31 -14.88 12.04
N SER A 156 -18.34 -13.82 11.23
CA SER A 156 -17.18 -12.91 11.10
C SER A 156 -16.94 -12.05 12.33
N GLU A 157 -17.95 -11.88 13.19
CA GLU A 157 -17.85 -11.15 14.46
C GLU A 157 -17.37 -12.03 15.61
N TRP A 158 -17.32 -13.35 15.42
CA TRP A 158 -16.91 -14.28 16.47
C TRP A 158 -15.40 -14.24 16.69
N GLY A 159 -14.99 -14.28 17.96
CA GLY A 159 -13.59 -14.37 18.33
C GLY A 159 -12.98 -15.74 17.99
N SER A 160 -11.66 -15.78 17.79
CA SER A 160 -10.93 -17.02 17.44
C SER A 160 -11.18 -18.17 18.42
N THR A 161 -11.31 -17.87 19.71
CA THR A 161 -11.58 -18.87 20.76
C THR A 161 -12.96 -19.52 20.57
N MET A 162 -14.01 -18.73 20.30
CA MET A 162 -15.36 -19.25 20.06
C MET A 162 -15.42 -20.10 18.78
N LEU A 163 -14.73 -19.67 17.72
CA LEU A 163 -14.63 -20.44 16.48
C LEU A 163 -13.93 -21.78 16.70
N GLU A 164 -12.87 -21.83 17.53
CA GLU A 164 -12.17 -23.07 17.87
C GLU A 164 -13.02 -24.01 18.74
N GLU A 165 -13.71 -23.49 19.74
CA GLU A 165 -14.61 -24.24 20.63
C GLU A 165 -15.72 -24.94 19.84
N GLU A 166 -16.32 -24.25 18.88
CA GLU A 166 -17.38 -24.80 18.01
C GLU A 166 -16.82 -25.63 16.82
N ASN A 167 -15.51 -25.86 16.79
CA ASN A 167 -14.81 -26.57 15.71
C ASN A 167 -15.04 -25.96 14.30
N ILE A 168 -15.34 -24.67 14.25
CA ILE A 168 -15.53 -23.93 13.00
C ILE A 168 -14.16 -23.70 12.36
N LYS A 169 -14.05 -24.05 11.08
CA LYS A 169 -12.82 -23.84 10.31
C LYS A 169 -12.97 -22.68 9.34
N ILE A 170 -12.06 -21.73 9.44
CA ILE A 170 -11.99 -20.62 8.51
C ILE A 170 -11.51 -21.14 7.15
N ILE A 171 -12.28 -20.88 6.10
CA ILE A 171 -11.80 -20.91 4.72
C ILE A 171 -11.21 -19.52 4.48
N SER A 172 -9.91 -19.40 4.69
CA SER A 172 -9.17 -18.30 4.08
C SER A 172 -9.23 -18.52 2.57
N SER A 173 -9.62 -17.50 1.80
CA SER A 173 -9.43 -17.58 0.36
C SER A 173 -7.97 -17.95 0.11
N ASN A 174 -7.72 -19.00 -0.68
CA ASN A 174 -6.34 -19.44 -0.94
C ASN A 174 -5.63 -18.49 -1.92
N GLN A 175 -6.27 -17.36 -2.27
CA GLN A 175 -5.51 -16.15 -2.39
C GLN A 175 -5.02 -15.76 -0.99
N LYS A 176 -3.75 -16.08 -0.70
CA LYS A 176 -2.89 -14.92 -0.43
C LYS A 176 -3.25 -13.94 -1.55
N LYS A 177 -4.07 -12.92 -1.29
CA LYS A 177 -4.02 -11.73 -2.13
C LYS A 177 -2.53 -11.46 -2.07
N SER A 178 -1.77 -11.76 -3.13
CA SER A 178 -0.40 -11.27 -3.14
C SER A 178 -0.63 -9.79 -2.98
N SER A 179 -0.27 -9.27 -1.81
CA SER A 179 -0.32 -7.84 -1.60
C SER A 179 0.46 -7.23 -2.77
N PHE A 180 0.15 -5.98 -3.11
CA PHE A 180 0.94 -5.34 -4.16
C PHE A 180 2.44 -5.47 -3.83
N TYR A 181 2.76 -5.40 -2.53
CA TYR A 181 4.02 -5.82 -1.93
C TYR A 181 4.52 -7.22 -2.36
N ASP A 182 3.78 -8.29 -2.08
CA ASP A 182 4.18 -9.67 -2.48
C ASP A 182 4.36 -9.78 -4.00
N HIS A 183 3.54 -9.08 -4.78
CA HIS A 183 3.58 -9.12 -6.25
C HIS A 183 4.86 -8.46 -6.80
N VAL A 184 5.17 -7.25 -6.33
CA VAL A 184 6.40 -6.53 -6.69
C VAL A 184 7.64 -7.34 -6.31
N LEU A 185 7.66 -7.90 -5.09
CA LEU A 185 8.79 -8.73 -4.65
C LEU A 185 8.91 -10.02 -5.47
N SER A 186 7.79 -10.66 -5.83
CA SER A 186 7.84 -11.86 -6.68
C SER A 186 8.39 -11.60 -8.07
N LEU A 187 8.17 -10.40 -8.62
CA LEU A 187 8.60 -10.05 -9.98
C LEU A 187 10.03 -9.52 -10.03
N PHE A 188 10.44 -8.74 -9.03
CA PHE A 188 11.64 -7.89 -9.16
C PHE A 188 12.70 -8.09 -8.09
N LYS A 189 12.42 -8.87 -7.03
CA LYS A 189 13.36 -8.99 -5.91
C LYS A 189 14.74 -9.47 -6.37
N GLU A 190 14.80 -10.53 -7.18
CA GLU A 190 16.07 -11.09 -7.65
C GLU A 190 16.87 -10.05 -8.47
N ASN A 191 16.23 -9.38 -9.44
CA ASN A 191 16.89 -8.35 -10.24
C ASN A 191 17.38 -7.16 -9.39
N LEU A 192 16.60 -6.75 -8.39
CA LEU A 192 16.97 -5.63 -7.52
C LEU A 192 18.06 -6.02 -6.53
N ASP A 193 18.03 -7.23 -5.98
CA ASP A 193 19.09 -7.78 -5.13
C ASP A 193 20.42 -7.92 -5.90
N GLU A 194 20.39 -8.34 -7.17
CA GLU A 194 21.57 -8.36 -8.06
C GLU A 194 22.17 -6.96 -8.26
N LEU A 195 21.33 -5.93 -8.32
CA LEU A 195 21.76 -4.54 -8.38
C LEU A 195 22.17 -3.98 -7.01
N GLY A 196 22.06 -4.75 -5.92
CA GLY A 196 22.41 -4.34 -4.55
C GLY A 196 21.35 -3.50 -3.84
N PHE A 197 20.10 -3.54 -4.31
CA PHE A 197 18.95 -2.95 -3.61
C PHE A 197 18.32 -3.97 -2.68
N HIS A 198 18.11 -3.59 -1.42
CA HIS A 198 17.49 -4.43 -0.43
C HIS A 198 16.22 -3.78 0.11
N LEU A 199 15.22 -4.60 0.40
CA LEU A 199 13.95 -4.16 0.95
C LEU A 199 14.14 -3.34 2.23
N ASP A 200 13.44 -2.20 2.32
CA ASP A 200 13.29 -1.39 3.53
C ASP A 200 11.99 -1.79 4.25
N PRO A 201 12.05 -2.57 5.35
CA PRO A 201 10.85 -3.05 6.03
C PRO A 201 10.11 -1.96 6.81
N GLU A 202 10.75 -0.83 7.11
CA GLU A 202 10.13 0.25 7.88
C GLU A 202 9.24 1.13 6.99
N LEU A 203 9.66 1.33 5.74
CA LEU A 203 8.93 2.14 4.76
C LEU A 203 7.96 1.32 3.90
N SER A 204 8.14 0.00 3.83
CA SER A 204 7.32 -0.87 2.98
C SER A 204 6.09 -1.41 3.70
N ASN A 205 4.97 -1.50 2.99
CA ASN A 205 3.71 -2.08 3.44
C ASN A 205 2.95 -2.69 2.26
N ASP A 206 1.72 -3.16 2.47
CA ASP A 206 0.92 -3.83 1.44
C ASP A 206 0.72 -3.04 0.13
N TYR A 207 0.86 -1.72 0.16
CA TYR A 207 0.65 -0.80 -0.96
C TYR A 207 1.94 -0.10 -1.43
N MET A 208 3.04 -0.30 -0.71
CA MET A 208 4.30 0.42 -0.93
C MET A 208 5.48 -0.51 -0.78
N VAL A 209 6.36 -0.54 -1.77
CA VAL A 209 7.63 -1.27 -1.71
C VAL A 209 8.76 -0.29 -1.91
N TYR A 210 9.57 -0.13 -0.88
CA TYR A 210 10.79 0.66 -0.89
C TYR A 210 11.99 -0.28 -0.81
N LEU A 211 12.94 -0.10 -1.72
CA LEU A 211 14.20 -0.82 -1.71
C LEU A 211 15.36 0.18 -1.72
N ASN A 212 16.32 -0.02 -0.84
CA ASN A 212 17.47 0.85 -0.68
C ASN A 212 18.75 0.14 -1.11
N LYS A 213 19.60 0.88 -1.81
CA LYS A 213 20.98 0.51 -2.09
C LYS A 213 21.90 1.51 -1.41
N TYR A 214 22.87 1.01 -0.66
CA TYR A 214 23.94 1.81 -0.10
C TYR A 214 25.21 1.61 -0.93
N LYS A 215 25.70 2.67 -1.56
CA LYS A 215 26.99 2.66 -2.27
C LYS A 215 27.81 3.81 -1.75
N GLU A 216 29.02 3.54 -1.25
CA GLU A 216 29.97 4.58 -0.79
C GLU A 216 29.34 5.59 0.19
N ASN A 217 28.54 5.10 1.15
CA ASN A 217 27.81 5.89 2.16
C ASN A 217 26.61 6.70 1.63
N PHE A 218 26.23 6.52 0.36
CA PHE A 218 25.04 7.14 -0.23
C PHE A 218 23.86 6.18 -0.29
N LYS A 219 22.67 6.68 0.08
CA LYS A 219 21.40 5.94 -0.03
C LYS A 219 20.71 6.26 -1.35
N TYR A 220 20.51 5.24 -2.18
CA TYR A 220 19.64 5.27 -3.35
C TYR A 220 18.37 4.48 -3.02
N THR A 221 17.21 4.96 -3.47
CA THR A 221 15.93 4.29 -3.17
C THR A 221 15.14 4.06 -4.45
N ALA A 222 14.81 2.81 -4.75
CA ALA A 222 13.79 2.44 -5.72
C ALA A 222 12.46 2.26 -4.98
N PHE A 223 11.35 2.72 -5.57
CA PHE A 223 10.04 2.54 -4.95
C PHE A 223 8.94 2.25 -5.96
N TYR A 224 7.98 1.44 -5.50
CA TYR A 224 6.73 1.12 -6.17
C TYR A 224 5.62 1.41 -5.18
N ASP A 225 4.67 2.27 -5.52
CA ASP A 225 3.70 2.81 -4.57
C ASP A 225 2.31 2.99 -5.21
N VAL A 226 1.27 2.52 -4.52
CA VAL A 226 -0.12 2.78 -4.85
C VAL A 226 -0.66 3.86 -3.90
N CYS A 227 -0.43 5.13 -4.23
CA CYS A 227 -0.74 6.26 -3.35
C CYS A 227 -2.20 6.70 -3.37
N GLU A 228 -2.88 6.51 -4.50
CA GLU A 228 -4.23 7.00 -4.79
C GLU A 228 -5.08 5.88 -5.43
N LYS A 229 -6.41 6.05 -5.41
CA LYS A 229 -7.31 5.07 -6.04
C LYS A 229 -6.90 4.91 -7.50
N ASN A 230 -6.42 3.71 -7.84
CA ASN A 230 -6.09 3.32 -9.20
C ASN A 230 -4.85 4.00 -9.83
N THR A 231 -3.89 4.45 -9.02
CA THR A 231 -2.64 5.06 -9.50
C THR A 231 -1.41 4.31 -9.01
N LEU A 232 -0.50 3.96 -9.91
CA LEU A 232 0.81 3.37 -9.63
C LEU A 232 1.89 4.43 -9.81
N ARG A 233 2.68 4.67 -8.76
CA ARG A 233 3.91 5.44 -8.83
C ARG A 233 5.11 4.49 -8.81
N ILE A 234 5.98 4.62 -9.81
CA ILE A 234 7.26 3.93 -9.87
C ILE A 234 8.32 5.01 -9.89
N GLY A 235 9.29 4.96 -8.98
CA GLY A 235 10.30 5.99 -8.94
C GLY A 235 11.63 5.59 -8.36
N PHE A 236 12.61 6.40 -8.69
CA PHE A 236 13.97 6.32 -8.21
C PHE A 236 14.31 7.62 -7.48
N ARG A 237 14.93 7.51 -6.31
CA ARG A 237 15.49 8.62 -5.54
C ARG A 237 16.99 8.44 -5.48
N THR A 238 17.67 9.47 -5.95
CA THR A 238 19.11 9.65 -5.76
C THR A 238 19.38 10.35 -4.43
N PRO A 239 20.60 10.23 -3.89
CA PRO A 239 21.02 10.99 -2.72
C PRO A 239 20.90 12.50 -2.92
N ASN A 240 21.03 12.96 -4.17
CA ASN A 240 20.76 14.35 -4.56
C ASN A 240 19.28 14.56 -4.87
N SER A 241 18.64 15.48 -4.14
CA SER A 241 17.24 15.87 -4.32
C SER A 241 17.08 17.24 -5.00
N SER A 242 18.06 17.68 -5.80
CA SER A 242 17.93 18.94 -6.56
C SER A 242 16.78 18.89 -7.58
N GLU A 243 16.22 20.05 -7.91
CA GLU A 243 15.16 20.17 -8.91
C GLU A 243 15.65 19.71 -10.30
N GLU A 244 16.91 19.98 -10.64
CA GLU A 244 17.53 19.55 -11.90
C GLU A 244 17.63 18.02 -11.98
N THR A 245 18.10 17.38 -10.91
CA THR A 245 18.10 15.91 -10.80
C THR A 245 16.68 15.36 -10.91
N GLY A 246 15.69 15.97 -10.25
CA GLY A 246 14.29 15.60 -10.37
C GLY A 246 13.77 15.65 -11.82
N ARG A 247 14.04 16.76 -12.53
CA ARG A 247 13.67 16.91 -13.95
C ARG A 247 14.36 15.89 -14.84
N GLU A 248 15.63 15.59 -14.57
CA GLU A 248 16.39 14.58 -15.30
C GLU A 248 15.78 13.18 -15.11
N LEU A 249 15.50 12.78 -13.87
CA LEU A 249 14.88 11.49 -13.55
C LEU A 249 13.52 11.33 -14.24
N ILE A 250 12.70 12.39 -14.28
CA ILE A 250 11.44 12.39 -15.04
C ILE A 250 11.71 12.20 -16.54
N LYS A 251 12.64 12.98 -17.12
CA LYS A 251 13.01 12.89 -18.55
C LYS A 251 13.52 11.49 -18.92
N LYS A 252 14.23 10.82 -18.01
CA LYS A 252 14.74 9.45 -18.15
C LYS A 252 13.70 8.38 -17.83
N LYS A 253 12.46 8.75 -17.49
CA LYS A 253 11.38 7.83 -17.09
C LYS A 253 11.74 6.97 -15.87
N LEU A 254 12.49 7.56 -14.94
CA LEU A 254 12.82 7.03 -13.62
C LEU A 254 11.90 7.58 -12.52
N HIS A 255 10.89 8.36 -12.91
CA HIS A 255 9.77 8.75 -12.07
C HIS A 255 8.51 8.73 -12.95
N LEU A 256 7.60 7.81 -12.70
CA LEU A 256 6.41 7.55 -13.50
C LEU A 256 5.19 7.50 -12.59
N ILE A 257 4.10 8.12 -13.05
CA ILE A 257 2.77 8.04 -12.47
C ILE A 257 1.87 7.47 -13.54
N ILE A 258 1.22 6.34 -13.26
CA ILE A 258 0.45 5.56 -14.23
C ILE A 258 -0.91 5.24 -13.64
N GLU A 259 -1.98 5.60 -14.33
CA GLU A 259 -3.34 5.21 -13.96
C GLU A 259 -3.66 3.81 -14.48
N TYR A 260 -4.43 3.03 -13.70
CA TYR A 260 -4.87 1.69 -14.06
C TYR A 260 -6.33 1.45 -13.64
N LYS A 261 -7.11 0.71 -14.40
CA LYS A 261 -8.56 0.55 -14.14
C LYS A 261 -8.87 -0.53 -13.11
N ASN A 262 -8.04 -1.57 -13.09
CA ASN A 262 -8.25 -2.76 -12.27
C ASN A 262 -6.92 -3.47 -11.97
N LYS A 263 -6.98 -4.47 -11.07
CA LYS A 263 -5.80 -5.24 -10.65
C LYS A 263 -5.07 -5.97 -11.79
N LYS A 264 -5.81 -6.44 -12.82
CA LYS A 264 -5.20 -7.15 -13.95
C LYS A 264 -4.36 -6.19 -14.79
N GLU A 265 -4.84 -4.97 -15.01
CA GLU A 265 -4.09 -3.92 -15.69
C GLU A 265 -2.86 -3.49 -14.87
N LEU A 266 -3.01 -3.36 -13.54
CA LEU A 266 -1.89 -3.08 -12.64
C LEU A 266 -0.77 -4.12 -12.77
N SER A 267 -1.09 -5.42 -12.73
CA SER A 267 -0.09 -6.48 -12.89
C SER A 267 0.64 -6.39 -14.23
N HIS A 268 -0.08 -6.15 -15.33
CA HIS A 268 0.53 -6.01 -16.65
C HIS A 268 1.43 -4.76 -16.76
N LEU A 269 1.03 -3.65 -16.12
CA LEU A 269 1.83 -2.43 -16.06
C LEU A 269 3.07 -2.61 -15.19
N LEU A 270 2.98 -3.32 -14.08
CA LEU A 270 4.12 -3.66 -13.25
C LEU A 270 5.12 -4.49 -14.05
N GLU A 271 4.70 -5.58 -14.68
CA GLU A 271 5.57 -6.38 -15.54
C GLU A 271 6.22 -5.50 -16.63
N ARG A 272 5.46 -4.71 -17.38
CA ARG A 272 6.01 -3.95 -18.50
C ARG A 272 6.89 -2.78 -18.06
N GLU A 273 6.36 -1.88 -17.24
CA GLU A 273 7.05 -0.64 -16.85
C GLU A 273 8.05 -0.88 -15.71
N GLY A 274 7.81 -1.85 -14.83
CA GLY A 274 8.73 -2.22 -13.75
C GLY A 274 10.06 -2.80 -14.27
N TYR A 275 10.02 -3.73 -15.24
CA TYR A 275 11.26 -4.24 -15.86
C TYR A 275 12.02 -3.14 -16.61
N LEU A 276 11.32 -2.30 -17.37
CA LEU A 276 11.94 -1.18 -18.07
C LEU A 276 12.54 -0.15 -17.11
N PHE A 277 11.88 0.09 -15.97
CA PHE A 277 12.37 0.96 -14.91
C PHE A 277 13.69 0.45 -14.34
N ILE A 278 13.79 -0.85 -14.00
CA ILE A 278 15.03 -1.46 -13.46
C ILE A 278 16.20 -1.27 -14.44
N LYS A 279 15.98 -1.55 -15.74
CA LYS A 279 17.01 -1.38 -16.77
C LYS A 279 17.48 0.08 -16.90
N ARG A 280 16.56 1.04 -16.88
CA ARG A 280 16.89 2.47 -16.92
C ARG A 280 17.65 2.90 -15.67
N MET A 281 17.31 2.33 -14.52
CA MET A 281 17.93 2.65 -13.24
C MET A 281 19.38 2.15 -13.22
N GLU A 282 19.61 0.92 -13.70
CA GLU A 282 20.95 0.36 -13.85
C GLU A 282 21.83 1.23 -14.78
N GLU A 283 21.30 1.63 -15.95
CA GLU A 283 21.99 2.53 -16.88
C GLU A 283 22.27 3.91 -16.25
N TYR A 284 21.34 4.43 -15.44
CA TYR A 284 21.56 5.68 -14.73
C TYR A 284 22.70 5.56 -13.72
N LEU A 285 22.69 4.49 -12.92
CA LEU A 285 23.72 4.21 -11.91
C LEU A 285 25.11 4.00 -12.52
N SER A 286 25.20 3.41 -13.72
CA SER A 286 26.49 3.25 -14.40
C SER A 286 27.07 4.58 -14.90
N ASN A 287 26.20 5.50 -15.34
CA ASN A 287 26.59 6.75 -15.97
C ASN A 287 26.72 7.93 -14.98
N HIS A 288 26.05 7.87 -13.82
CA HIS A 288 25.99 8.96 -12.84
C HIS A 288 26.58 8.49 -11.50
N GLN A 289 27.86 8.13 -11.53
CA GLN A 289 28.59 7.75 -10.31
C GLN A 289 28.92 8.99 -9.50
N ILE A 290 28.48 8.99 -8.24
CA ILE A 290 28.89 10.00 -7.28
C ILE A 290 30.36 9.75 -6.96
N THR A 291 31.19 10.77 -7.13
CA THR A 291 32.64 10.71 -6.88
C THR A 291 32.99 11.76 -5.85
N ILE A 292 32.57 11.53 -4.60
CA ILE A 292 33.13 12.31 -3.49
C ILE A 292 34.50 11.70 -3.18
N GLY A 293 35.56 12.36 -3.64
CA GLY A 293 36.93 12.03 -3.25
C GLY A 293 37.13 12.11 -1.74
N ASN A 294 38.32 11.76 -1.24
CA ASN A 294 38.63 11.79 0.20
C ASN A 294 38.11 13.09 0.87
N VAL A 295 37.07 12.98 1.71
CA VAL A 295 36.35 14.09 2.34
C VAL A 295 37.28 14.96 3.20
N ASP A 296 38.28 14.35 3.83
CA ASP A 296 39.32 15.08 4.55
C ASP A 296 40.13 15.99 3.62
N ASN A 297 40.44 15.50 2.42
CA ASN A 297 41.16 16.28 1.42
C ASN A 297 40.28 17.39 0.84
N LEU A 298 38.99 17.10 0.59
CA LEU A 298 38.02 18.09 0.10
C LEU A 298 37.98 19.34 0.98
N TYR A 299 37.84 19.16 2.29
CA TYR A 299 37.75 20.31 3.18
C TYR A 299 39.11 20.95 3.50
N LYS A 300 40.11 20.16 3.89
CA LYS A 300 41.42 20.68 4.36
C LYS A 300 42.28 21.27 3.25
N SER A 301 42.21 20.78 2.01
CA SER A 301 43.10 21.24 0.94
C SER A 301 42.40 22.11 -0.10
N ARG A 302 41.07 21.95 -0.29
CA ARG A 302 40.31 22.68 -1.31
C ARG A 302 39.43 23.76 -0.70
N CYS A 303 38.47 23.44 0.15
CA CYS A 303 37.58 24.44 0.76
C CYS A 303 38.36 25.45 1.61
N ASP A 304 39.25 24.98 2.49
CA ASP A 304 40.12 25.85 3.30
C ASP A 304 40.91 26.82 2.40
N SER A 305 41.51 26.33 1.32
CA SER A 305 42.30 27.15 0.37
C SER A 305 41.42 28.15 -0.38
N PHE A 306 40.25 27.71 -0.86
CA PHE A 306 39.30 28.54 -1.59
C PHE A 306 38.75 29.68 -0.71
N LEU A 307 38.25 29.34 0.48
CA LEU A 307 37.67 30.29 1.43
C LEU A 307 38.73 31.24 2.01
N LYS A 308 39.95 30.74 2.27
CA LYS A 308 41.07 31.61 2.69
C LYS A 308 41.42 32.66 1.65
N LYS A 309 41.36 32.35 0.35
CA LYS A 309 41.55 33.34 -0.73
C LYS A 309 40.47 34.43 -0.73
N LYS A 310 39.30 34.14 -0.17
CA LYS A 310 38.16 35.05 -0.04
C LYS A 310 38.09 35.73 1.34
N GLY A 311 39.13 35.59 2.16
CA GLY A 311 39.24 36.23 3.47
C GLY A 311 38.63 35.45 4.65
N TYR A 312 38.07 34.27 4.41
CA TYR A 312 37.47 33.45 5.46
C TYR A 312 38.50 32.58 6.17
N SER A 313 38.38 32.47 7.48
CA SER A 313 39.22 31.61 8.33
C SER A 313 38.37 30.56 9.03
N ARG A 314 38.86 29.32 9.08
CA ARG A 314 38.16 28.23 9.78
C ARG A 314 38.18 28.45 11.29
N THR A 315 37.01 28.49 11.92
CA THR A 315 36.83 28.68 13.36
C THR A 315 36.39 27.42 14.09
N LYS A 316 35.74 26.47 13.40
CA LYS A 316 35.30 25.18 13.96
C LYS A 316 35.54 24.07 12.96
N PHE A 317 35.97 22.90 13.44
CA PHE A 317 36.12 21.70 12.64
C PHE A 317 35.82 20.46 13.50
N SER A 318 34.89 19.65 13.04
CA SER A 318 34.56 18.37 13.67
C SER A 318 35.57 17.29 13.24
N PRO A 319 36.30 16.63 14.17
CA PRO A 319 37.37 15.68 13.84
C PRO A 319 36.92 14.51 12.95
N ASP A 320 35.66 14.08 13.10
CA ASP A 320 35.08 12.92 12.41
C ASP A 320 34.05 13.34 11.34
N ILE A 321 34.37 14.38 10.57
CA ILE A 321 33.42 14.97 9.62
C ILE A 321 32.84 13.97 8.61
N VAL A 322 33.60 12.92 8.26
CA VAL A 322 33.19 11.83 7.36
C VAL A 322 31.92 11.10 7.85
N HIS A 323 31.67 11.09 9.16
CA HIS A 323 30.56 10.37 9.79
C HIS A 323 29.42 11.27 10.25
N GLY A 324 29.46 12.56 9.90
CA GLY A 324 28.56 13.55 10.46
C GLY A 324 29.34 14.60 11.24
N GLY A 325 29.37 15.83 10.76
CA GLY A 325 30.10 16.89 11.42
C GLY A 325 29.95 18.24 10.74
N GLU A 326 30.47 19.25 11.40
CA GLU A 326 30.34 20.63 10.98
C GLU A 326 31.73 21.28 10.81
N ILE A 327 31.85 22.11 9.78
CA ILE A 327 32.94 23.06 9.61
C ILE A 327 32.36 24.47 9.59
N GLN A 328 32.98 25.39 10.32
CA GLN A 328 32.61 26.79 10.31
C GLN A 328 33.78 27.65 9.84
N TYR A 329 33.48 28.61 8.99
CA TYR A 329 34.39 29.64 8.50
C TYR A 329 33.82 31.02 8.78
N GLU A 330 34.68 31.97 9.12
CA GLU A 330 34.27 33.34 9.44
C GLU A 330 35.13 34.36 8.73
N SER A 331 34.50 35.47 8.32
CA SER A 331 35.15 36.67 7.78
C SER A 331 34.36 37.90 8.24
N GLY A 332 34.87 38.59 9.27
CA GLY A 332 34.18 39.74 9.87
C GLY A 332 32.79 39.37 10.38
N ASP A 333 31.77 39.96 9.73
CA ASP A 333 30.36 39.75 10.07
C ASP A 333 29.74 38.52 9.36
N SER A 334 30.45 37.87 8.43
CA SER A 334 29.93 36.70 7.71
C SER A 334 30.39 35.38 8.31
N ILE A 335 29.49 34.41 8.36
CA ILE A 335 29.75 33.03 8.81
C ILE A 335 29.28 32.06 7.73
N ILE A 336 30.10 31.07 7.41
CA ILE A 336 29.74 29.96 6.53
C ILE A 336 29.85 28.68 7.36
N VAL A 337 28.77 27.91 7.40
CA VAL A 337 28.71 26.62 8.06
C VAL A 337 28.50 25.55 6.99
N ILE A 338 29.33 24.52 7.01
CA ILE A 338 29.17 23.33 6.19
C ILE A 338 28.91 22.15 7.12
N GLU A 339 27.69 21.63 7.10
CA GLU A 339 27.31 20.40 7.78
C GLU A 339 27.48 19.24 6.81
N HIS A 340 28.39 18.32 7.09
CA HIS A 340 28.55 17.08 6.35
C HIS A 340 27.76 15.97 7.04
N MET A 341 27.06 15.19 6.25
CA MET A 341 26.42 13.93 6.61
C MET A 341 26.82 12.86 5.60
N SER A 342 26.59 11.60 5.94
CA SER A 342 26.79 10.46 5.04
C SER A 342 26.07 10.71 3.69
N GLY A 343 26.84 11.14 2.69
CA GLY A 343 26.36 11.40 1.34
C GLY A 343 25.60 12.71 1.10
N LEU A 344 25.70 13.69 2.02
CA LEU A 344 25.10 15.01 1.90
C LEU A 344 26.05 16.04 2.52
N ALA A 345 26.14 17.23 1.94
CA ALA A 345 26.55 18.39 2.71
C ALA A 345 25.53 19.50 2.59
N ILE A 346 25.35 20.25 3.65
CA ILE A 346 24.46 21.40 3.72
C ILE A 346 25.36 22.60 3.95
N ILE A 347 25.24 23.62 3.10
CA ILE A 347 25.98 24.87 3.24
C ILE A 347 25.00 25.92 3.71
N ARG A 348 25.32 26.57 4.84
CA ARG A 348 24.54 27.66 5.40
C ARG A 348 25.42 28.90 5.50
N ALA A 349 24.88 30.03 5.08
CA ALA A 349 25.49 31.34 5.24
C ALA A 349 24.73 32.13 6.29
N PHE A 350 25.46 32.84 7.14
CA PHE A 350 24.91 33.75 8.12
C PHE A 350 25.61 35.09 8.08
N ILE A 351 24.89 36.15 8.45
CA ILE A 351 25.45 37.48 8.66
C ILE A 351 25.15 37.94 10.08
N ARG A 352 26.14 38.50 10.75
CA ARG A 352 26.04 39.19 12.04
C ARG A 352 25.68 40.64 11.79
N TYR A 353 24.63 41.10 12.44
CA TYR A 353 24.22 42.50 12.38
C TYR A 353 23.62 42.94 13.69
N LYS A 354 24.12 44.06 14.23
CA LYS A 354 23.72 44.62 15.54
C LYS A 354 23.73 43.59 16.69
N GLY A 355 24.63 42.60 16.63
CA GLY A 355 24.77 41.55 17.65
C GLY A 355 23.87 40.33 17.44
N GLU A 356 23.01 40.33 16.42
CA GLU A 356 22.16 39.19 16.05
C GLU A 356 22.74 38.46 14.84
N VAL A 357 22.47 37.16 14.72
CA VAL A 357 22.92 36.30 13.61
C VAL A 357 21.70 35.96 12.76
N PHE A 358 21.75 36.30 11.48
CA PHE A 358 20.68 36.04 10.53
C PHE A 358 21.14 35.03 9.48
N GLU A 359 20.31 34.02 9.23
CA GLU A 359 20.55 33.08 8.14
C GLU A 359 20.18 33.73 6.80
N LEU A 360 21.09 33.62 5.83
CA LEU A 360 20.94 34.21 4.49
C LEU A 360 19.66 33.74 3.79
N SER A 361 19.32 32.47 3.95
CA SER A 361 18.10 31.84 3.42
C SER A 361 16.84 32.63 3.81
N THR A 362 16.74 32.99 5.09
CA THR A 362 15.60 33.68 5.68
C THR A 362 15.48 35.12 5.17
N ILE A 363 16.63 35.79 4.96
CA ILE A 363 16.67 37.14 4.38
C ILE A 363 16.15 37.10 2.93
N LEU A 364 16.67 36.16 2.13
CA LEU A 364 16.29 36.01 0.72
C LEU A 364 14.81 35.63 0.55
N ASP A 365 14.27 34.77 1.41
CA ASP A 365 12.87 34.32 1.37
C ASP A 365 11.87 35.42 1.73
N ARG A 366 12.19 36.25 2.73
CA ARG A 366 11.38 37.42 3.08
C ARG A 366 11.27 38.38 1.90
N TRP A 367 12.39 38.65 1.24
CA TRP A 367 12.46 39.55 0.10
C TRP A 367 11.76 39.03 -1.15
N ARG A 368 11.80 37.72 -1.42
CA ARG A 368 11.02 37.13 -2.52
C ARG A 368 9.53 37.44 -2.39
N LYS A 369 9.01 37.32 -1.17
CA LYS A 369 7.58 37.57 -0.87
C LYS A 369 7.23 39.04 -1.07
N GLU A 370 8.13 39.95 -0.70
CA GLU A 370 7.90 41.40 -0.77
C GLU A 370 8.09 41.95 -2.20
N LEU A 371 9.11 41.50 -2.93
CA LEU A 371 9.48 42.02 -4.25
C LEU A 371 8.82 41.29 -5.44
N LYS A 372 7.99 40.25 -5.18
CA LYS A 372 7.33 39.41 -6.20
C LYS A 372 8.31 38.90 -7.28
N LEU A 373 9.55 38.65 -6.90
CA LEU A 373 10.58 38.16 -7.81
C LEU A 373 10.28 36.71 -8.19
N ASN A 374 10.29 36.43 -9.50
CA ASN A 374 10.08 35.10 -10.07
C ASN A 374 11.39 34.31 -10.20
N ILE A 375 12.30 34.52 -9.24
CA ILE A 375 13.59 33.85 -9.17
C ILE A 375 13.47 32.80 -8.08
N SER A 376 13.78 31.54 -8.41
CA SER A 376 13.87 30.48 -7.40
C SER A 376 15.02 30.85 -6.46
N PRO A 377 14.78 31.04 -5.16
CA PRO A 377 15.84 31.41 -4.26
C PRO A 377 16.81 30.22 -4.18
N GLY A 378 18.06 30.40 -4.60
CA GLY A 378 19.18 29.59 -4.12
C GLY A 378 19.46 29.84 -2.64
N GLY A 379 18.40 29.94 -1.83
CA GLY A 379 18.41 30.37 -0.45
C GLY A 379 18.33 29.20 0.52
N GLU A 380 17.65 28.10 0.17
CA GLU A 380 17.79 26.83 0.90
C GLU A 380 18.77 25.92 0.15
N GLU A 381 20.07 26.09 0.37
CA GLU A 381 21.06 25.12 -0.12
C GLU A 381 21.26 23.97 0.87
N SER A 382 20.17 23.25 1.13
CA SER A 382 20.32 21.79 1.29
C SER A 382 20.65 21.22 -0.09
N PHE A 383 21.85 21.51 -0.58
CA PHE A 383 22.32 21.06 -1.88
C PHE A 383 23.21 19.83 -1.68
N SER A 384 22.71 18.67 -2.08
CA SER A 384 23.56 17.49 -2.19
C SER A 384 24.47 17.67 -3.39
N PHE A 385 25.76 17.80 -3.14
CA PHE A 385 26.75 17.74 -4.22
C PHE A 385 27.16 16.30 -4.47
N THR A 386 27.41 15.98 -5.73
CA THR A 386 27.88 14.67 -6.19
C THR A 386 29.35 14.70 -6.61
N THR A 387 29.92 15.91 -6.77
CA THR A 387 31.31 16.16 -7.15
C THR A 387 31.94 17.30 -6.35
N GLU A 388 33.27 17.32 -6.25
CA GLU A 388 34.03 18.43 -5.64
C GLU A 388 33.73 19.78 -6.32
N SER A 389 33.63 19.79 -7.66
CA SER A 389 33.38 20.99 -8.45
C SER A 389 32.03 21.63 -8.14
N GLU A 390 30.99 20.82 -7.92
CA GLU A 390 29.66 21.29 -7.52
C GLU A 390 29.69 21.99 -6.16
N LEU A 391 30.40 21.42 -5.17
CA LEU A 391 30.54 22.06 -3.86
C LEU A 391 31.22 23.43 -3.97
N LEU A 392 32.32 23.52 -4.72
CA LEU A 392 33.05 24.78 -4.89
C LEU A 392 32.24 25.83 -5.67
N ALA A 393 31.48 25.40 -6.68
CA ALA A 393 30.60 26.29 -7.43
C ALA A 393 29.49 26.88 -6.55
N GLN A 394 28.88 26.07 -5.67
CA GLN A 394 27.89 26.57 -4.71
C GLN A 394 28.50 27.50 -3.68
N LEU A 395 29.68 27.17 -3.14
CA LEU A 395 30.40 28.08 -2.24
C LEU A 395 30.69 29.44 -2.91
N ASP A 396 31.11 29.46 -4.17
CA ASP A 396 31.37 30.71 -4.90
C ASP A 396 30.08 31.51 -5.14
N ARG A 397 28.98 30.84 -5.49
CA ARG A 397 27.66 31.48 -5.66
C ARG A 397 27.15 32.08 -4.35
N LEU A 398 27.25 31.34 -3.25
CA LEU A 398 26.82 31.78 -1.93
C LEU A 398 27.67 32.95 -1.43
N LEU A 399 28.99 32.93 -1.69
CA LEU A 399 29.87 34.07 -1.41
C LEU A 399 29.50 35.30 -2.23
N MET A 400 29.14 35.14 -3.51
CA MET A 400 28.69 36.26 -4.35
C MET A 400 27.46 36.96 -3.74
N TYR A 401 26.50 36.19 -3.20
CA TYR A 401 25.34 36.77 -2.51
C TYR A 401 25.72 37.48 -1.21
N LEU A 402 26.63 36.90 -0.41
CA LEU A 402 27.12 37.51 0.82
C LEU A 402 27.86 38.83 0.54
N ASP A 403 28.81 38.82 -0.41
CA ASP A 403 29.59 39.99 -0.77
C ASP A 403 28.68 41.12 -1.28
N TRP A 404 27.67 40.77 -2.08
CA TRP A 404 26.67 41.72 -2.54
C TRP A 404 25.86 42.33 -1.38
N LEU A 405 25.37 41.51 -0.44
CA LEU A 405 24.63 41.99 0.73
C LEU A 405 25.46 42.93 1.61
N LEU A 406 26.72 42.57 1.85
CA LEU A 406 27.65 43.40 2.61
C LEU A 406 27.93 44.72 1.89
N LEU A 407 28.08 44.72 0.55
CA LEU A 407 28.29 45.92 -0.26
C LEU A 407 27.07 46.84 -0.30
N LYS A 408 25.85 46.29 -0.31
CA LYS A 408 24.59 47.07 -0.31
C LYS A 408 24.22 47.63 1.07
N GLY A 409 24.86 47.13 2.12
CA GLY A 409 24.65 47.54 3.50
C GLY A 409 23.38 46.93 4.09
N MET A 410 23.51 46.17 5.17
CA MET A 410 22.36 45.53 5.84
C MET A 410 21.32 46.53 6.36
N GLU A 411 21.71 47.77 6.64
CA GLU A 411 20.81 48.87 7.04
C GLU A 411 19.73 49.12 5.97
N ASN A 412 20.09 49.12 4.69
CA ASN A 412 19.14 49.31 3.59
C ASN A 412 18.26 48.08 3.34
N ILE A 413 18.54 46.95 4.00
CA ILE A 413 17.97 45.64 3.65
C ILE A 413 16.99 45.16 4.71
N VAL A 414 17.31 45.43 5.97
CA VAL A 414 16.44 45.14 7.11
C VAL A 414 15.40 46.24 7.32
N GLU A 415 15.67 47.48 6.87
CA GLU A 415 14.83 48.65 7.14
C GLU A 415 14.12 49.26 5.91
N ASP A 416 14.44 48.88 4.65
CA ASP A 416 13.80 49.43 3.42
C ASP A 416 13.16 48.33 2.53
N PRO A 417 11.82 48.32 2.37
CA PRO A 417 11.10 47.34 1.56
C PRO A 417 11.10 47.59 0.03
N TYR A 418 11.83 48.58 -0.49
CA TYR A 418 11.73 49.03 -1.90
C TYR A 418 12.99 48.90 -2.76
N LEU A 419 13.83 47.89 -2.55
CA LEU A 419 14.93 47.59 -3.49
C LEU A 419 14.37 47.07 -4.83
N THR A 420 14.62 47.79 -5.93
CA THR A 420 13.96 47.52 -7.22
C THR A 420 14.61 46.38 -8.03
N PRO A 421 13.83 45.69 -8.88
CA PRO A 421 14.29 44.56 -9.72
C PRO A 421 15.45 44.86 -10.68
N ASP A 422 15.71 46.13 -11.01
CA ASP A 422 16.79 46.51 -11.95
C ASP A 422 18.20 46.23 -11.40
N THR A 423 18.32 46.03 -10.09
CA THR A 423 19.59 45.65 -9.44
C THR A 423 20.00 44.19 -9.72
N PHE A 424 19.09 43.34 -10.22
CA PHE A 424 19.34 41.90 -10.42
C PHE A 424 19.81 41.53 -11.84
N LYS A 425 19.59 42.37 -12.86
CA LYS A 425 20.02 42.07 -14.24
C LYS A 425 21.55 42.03 -14.43
N SER A 426 22.32 42.52 -13.46
CA SER A 426 23.79 42.46 -13.50
C SER A 426 24.37 41.14 -12.99
N ILE A 427 23.56 40.27 -12.35
CA ILE A 427 24.01 39.00 -11.77
C ILE A 427 23.90 37.85 -12.79
N GLU A 428 23.00 37.93 -13.78
CA GLU A 428 22.89 36.91 -14.84
C GLU A 428 23.99 37.00 -15.93
N HIS A 429 24.85 38.02 -15.87
CA HIS A 429 25.86 38.30 -16.90
C HIS A 429 27.30 38.41 -16.38
N ALA A 430 27.55 38.09 -15.11
CA ALA A 430 28.88 37.92 -14.51
C ALA A 430 29.07 36.45 -14.13
#